data_AF-A0A1V6KF43-F1
#
_entry.id   AF-A0A1V6KF43-F1
#
_cell.length_a   1.000
_cell.length_b   1.000
_cell.length_c   1.000
_cell.angle_alpha   90.00
_cell.angle_beta   90.00
_cell.angle_gamma   90.00
#
_symmetry.space_group_name_H-M   'P 1'
#
loop_
_entity.id
_entity.type
_entity.pdbx_description
1 polymer ?
#
loop_
_entity_poly.entity_id
_entity_poly.type
_entity_poly.pdbx_seq_one_letter_code
_entity_poly.pdbx_strand_id
1 'polypeptide(L)'
;MLALNPAAVASGWVWQLFSYMFAHANLTHLIVNMLGLYFFGRPVEHSLGSYEFLLYYLGSGLFAGIASFAIYLLSGAWNTYLLGASGAVFSLLLAFAVLYPRAMVYVYGIIPLRAPVMVIGYTLIEILSSFLGAASSVAHLTHLAGFAAGAVYFPIRLGVNPFKRLSDR
;
A
#
# COMPACT_ATOMS: atom_id res chain seq x y z
N MET A 1 -17.26 3.46 14.14
CA MET A 1 -16.89 3.72 12.73
C MET A 1 -15.47 3.22 12.50
N LEU A 2 -15.23 2.43 11.43
CA LEU A 2 -13.91 1.81 11.15
C LEU A 2 -12.97 2.69 10.32
N ALA A 3 -13.52 3.55 9.45
CA ALA A 3 -12.74 4.48 8.63
C ALA A 3 -11.97 5.47 9.51
N LEU A 4 -10.81 5.92 9.03
CA LEU A 4 -9.98 6.91 9.71
C LEU A 4 -10.51 8.30 9.46
N ASN A 5 -10.92 8.96 10.54
CA ASN A 5 -11.22 10.38 10.58
C ASN A 5 -10.19 11.06 11.51
N PRO A 6 -9.39 12.02 11.01
CA PRO A 6 -8.36 12.65 11.82
C PRO A 6 -8.89 13.32 13.09
N ALA A 7 -10.04 14.01 13.03
CA ALA A 7 -10.64 14.60 14.22
C ALA A 7 -11.05 13.54 15.26
N ALA A 8 -11.58 12.39 14.83
CA ALA A 8 -11.94 11.30 15.73
C ALA A 8 -10.68 10.66 16.36
N VAL A 9 -9.64 10.41 15.57
CA VAL A 9 -8.35 9.89 16.06
C VAL A 9 -7.75 10.84 17.11
N ALA A 10 -7.73 12.15 16.81
CA ALA A 10 -7.27 13.18 17.74
C ALA A 10 -8.10 13.23 19.04
N SER A 11 -9.35 12.80 18.97
CA SER A 11 -10.28 12.68 20.12
C SER A 11 -10.21 11.32 20.84
N GLY A 12 -9.22 10.48 20.53
CA GLY A 12 -8.97 9.21 21.22
C GLY A 12 -9.41 7.94 20.47
N TRP A 13 -9.95 8.06 19.26
CA TRP A 13 -10.40 6.89 18.47
C TRP A 13 -9.22 6.23 17.73
N VAL A 14 -8.17 5.89 18.47
CA VAL A 14 -6.86 5.48 17.94
C VAL A 14 -6.90 4.18 17.14
N TRP A 15 -7.90 3.32 17.35
CA TRP A 15 -8.08 2.09 16.57
C TRP A 15 -8.29 2.36 15.07
N GLN A 16 -8.75 3.57 14.72
CA GLN A 16 -8.95 3.98 13.33
C GLN A 16 -7.64 4.05 12.52
N LEU A 17 -6.49 4.20 13.16
CA LEU A 17 -5.18 4.09 12.52
C LEU A 17 -4.93 2.71 11.89
N PHE A 18 -5.67 1.70 12.34
CA PHE A 18 -5.58 0.32 11.86
C PHE A 18 -6.88 -0.15 11.19
N SER A 19 -8.04 0.14 11.79
CA SER A 19 -9.32 -0.42 11.33
C SER A 19 -9.77 0.08 9.95
N TYR A 20 -9.21 1.20 9.49
CA TYR A 20 -9.53 1.76 8.18
C TYR A 20 -9.21 0.80 7.02
N MET A 21 -8.22 -0.08 7.21
CA MET A 21 -7.80 -1.10 6.24
C MET A 21 -8.95 -2.03 5.85
N PHE A 22 -9.93 -2.22 6.75
CA PHE A 22 -11.04 -3.14 6.56
C PHE A 22 -12.32 -2.45 6.08
N ALA A 23 -12.35 -1.11 6.04
CA ALA A 23 -13.46 -0.34 5.52
C ALA A 23 -13.25 -0.01 4.04
N HIS A 24 -14.30 -0.05 3.21
CA HIS A 24 -14.20 0.25 1.78
C HIS A 24 -15.36 1.15 1.33
N ALA A 25 -15.10 2.09 0.42
CA ALA A 25 -16.10 3.06 -0.07
C ALA A 25 -17.25 2.39 -0.83
N ASN A 26 -16.95 1.32 -1.56
CA ASN A 26 -17.90 0.62 -2.41
C ASN A 26 -17.38 -0.79 -2.73
N LEU A 27 -18.24 -1.59 -3.36
CA LEU A 27 -17.95 -2.98 -3.71
C LEU A 27 -16.75 -3.11 -4.67
N THR A 28 -16.66 -2.24 -5.68
CA THR A 28 -15.52 -2.25 -6.62
C THR A 28 -14.20 -2.01 -5.91
N HIS A 29 -14.16 -1.04 -5.00
CA HIS A 29 -12.97 -0.75 -4.20
C HIS A 29 -12.56 -1.95 -3.33
N LEU A 30 -13.53 -2.64 -2.72
CA LEU A 30 -13.27 -3.88 -2.00
C LEU A 30 -12.71 -4.97 -2.92
N ILE A 31 -13.37 -5.23 -4.05
CA ILE A 31 -12.98 -6.28 -5.00
C ILE A 31 -11.55 -6.06 -5.50
N VAL A 32 -11.19 -4.84 -5.90
CA VAL A 32 -9.85 -4.55 -6.42
C VAL A 32 -8.77 -4.77 -5.35
N ASN A 33 -9.01 -4.37 -4.10
CA ASN A 33 -8.08 -4.64 -2.99
C ASN A 33 -7.94 -6.13 -2.73
N MET A 34 -9.04 -6.87 -2.70
CA MET A 34 -9.03 -8.30 -2.45
C MET A 34 -8.41 -9.10 -3.60
N LEU A 35 -8.58 -8.67 -4.85
CA LEU A 35 -7.89 -9.25 -6.00
C LEU A 35 -6.38 -9.00 -5.92
N GLY A 36 -5.97 -7.77 -5.58
CA GLY A 36 -4.56 -7.45 -5.36
C GLY A 36 -3.95 -8.33 -4.25
N LEU A 37 -4.63 -8.42 -3.11
CA LEU A 37 -4.21 -9.28 -2.01
C LEU A 37 -4.17 -10.76 -2.42
N TYR A 38 -5.14 -11.25 -3.19
CA TYR A 38 -5.19 -12.64 -3.62
C TYR A 38 -4.05 -13.00 -4.58
N PHE A 39 -3.87 -12.22 -5.64
CA PHE A 39 -2.91 -12.53 -6.70
C PHE A 39 -1.46 -12.31 -6.27
N PHE A 40 -1.19 -11.24 -5.52
CA PHE A 40 0.17 -10.91 -5.09
C PHE A 40 0.49 -11.43 -3.69
N GLY A 41 -0.53 -11.61 -2.84
CA GLY A 41 -0.35 -12.06 -1.46
C GLY A 41 0.08 -13.51 -1.39
N ARG A 42 -0.56 -14.42 -2.13
CA ARG A 42 -0.23 -15.85 -2.08
C ARG A 42 1.24 -16.16 -2.44
N PRO A 43 1.82 -15.63 -3.55
CA PRO A 43 3.23 -15.86 -3.84
C PRO A 43 4.16 -15.26 -2.77
N VAL A 44 3.85 -14.05 -2.29
CA VAL A 44 4.66 -13.39 -1.26
C VAL A 44 4.60 -14.15 0.06
N GLU A 45 3.42 -14.59 0.48
CA GLU A 45 3.22 -15.45 1.65
C GLU A 45 3.97 -16.77 1.52
N HIS A 46 3.94 -17.40 0.35
CA HIS A 46 4.69 -18.62 0.11
C HIS A 46 6.21 -18.43 0.25
N SER A 47 6.73 -17.26 -0.15
CA SER A 47 8.17 -16.95 -0.05
C SER A 47 8.61 -16.50 1.32
N LEU A 48 7.77 -15.74 2.04
CA LEU A 48 8.11 -15.16 3.35
C LEU A 48 7.68 -16.04 4.53
N GLY A 49 6.68 -16.91 4.33
CA GLY A 49 5.94 -17.56 5.40
C GLY A 49 4.77 -16.70 5.91
N SER A 50 3.74 -17.36 6.45
CA SER A 50 2.49 -16.70 6.89
C SER A 50 2.69 -15.66 7.99
N TYR A 51 3.61 -15.90 8.92
CA TYR A 51 3.88 -14.96 10.02
C TYR A 51 4.49 -13.65 9.51
N GLU A 52 5.61 -13.72 8.78
CA GLU A 52 6.25 -12.57 8.16
C GLU A 52 5.33 -11.86 7.15
N PHE A 53 4.53 -12.59 6.38
CA PHE A 53 3.54 -12.00 5.48
C PHE A 53 2.50 -11.18 6.24
N LEU A 54 1.95 -11.72 7.33
CA LEU A 54 0.96 -11.00 8.14
C LEU A 54 1.57 -9.75 8.77
N LEU A 55 2.78 -9.85 9.31
CA LEU A 55 3.52 -8.70 9.84
C LEU A 55 3.77 -7.65 8.77
N TYR A 56 4.19 -8.06 7.58
CA TYR A 56 4.43 -7.15 6.46
C TYR A 56 3.16 -6.42 6.03
N TYR A 57 2.08 -7.17 5.79
CA TYR A 57 0.82 -6.63 5.30
C TYR A 57 0.15 -5.71 6.33
N LEU A 58 0.00 -6.17 7.58
CA LEU A 58 -0.63 -5.37 8.63
C LEU A 58 0.27 -4.21 9.09
N GLY A 59 1.58 -4.42 9.17
CA GLY A 59 2.54 -3.40 9.57
C GLY A 59 2.64 -2.26 8.55
N SER A 60 2.71 -2.59 7.26
CA SER A 60 2.72 -1.55 6.20
C SER A 60 1.39 -0.80 6.12
N GLY A 61 0.26 -1.47 6.33
CA GLY A 61 -1.04 -0.82 6.43
C GLY A 61 -1.14 0.13 7.63
N LEU A 62 -0.72 -0.32 8.83
CA LEU A 62 -0.67 0.54 10.01
C LEU A 62 0.22 1.77 9.79
N PHE A 63 1.41 1.57 9.19
CA PHE A 63 2.31 2.68 8.85
C PHE A 63 1.64 3.68 7.89
N ALA A 64 0.98 3.18 6.84
CA ALA A 64 0.25 4.02 5.91
C ALA A 64 -0.86 4.82 6.62
N GLY A 65 -1.62 4.20 7.54
CA GLY A 65 -2.63 4.88 8.35
C GLY A 65 -2.05 6.00 9.22
N ILE A 66 -0.92 5.74 9.89
CA ILE A 66 -0.21 6.74 10.72
C ILE A 66 0.31 7.90 9.86
N ALA A 67 0.94 7.59 8.72
CA ALA A 67 1.47 8.59 7.81
C ALA A 67 0.34 9.47 7.25
N SER A 68 -0.77 8.86 6.80
CA SER A 68 -1.93 9.58 6.29
C SER A 68 -2.59 10.42 7.36
N PHE A 69 -2.71 9.93 8.61
CA PHE A 69 -3.17 10.74 9.73
C PHE A 69 -2.31 11.99 9.91
N ALA A 70 -0.99 11.86 9.96
CA ALA A 70 -0.08 13.01 10.06
C ALA A 70 -0.24 13.98 8.88
N ILE A 71 -0.35 13.48 7.65
CA ILE A 71 -0.58 14.31 6.46
C ILE A 71 -1.92 15.06 6.55
N TYR A 72 -2.99 14.42 7.01
CA TYR A 72 -4.29 15.07 7.17
C TYR A 72 -4.27 16.16 8.23
N LEU A 73 -3.57 15.94 9.36
CA LEU A 73 -3.40 16.97 10.39
C LEU A 73 -2.65 18.19 9.84
N LEU A 74 -1.53 17.96 9.13
CA LEU A 74 -0.68 19.04 8.60
C LEU A 74 -1.33 19.81 7.44
N SER A 75 -2.19 19.15 6.66
CA SER A 75 -2.92 19.78 5.54
C SER A 75 -4.24 20.43 5.94
N GLY A 76 -4.68 20.29 7.20
CA GLY A 76 -5.98 20.80 7.66
C GLY A 76 -7.19 19.98 7.19
N ALA A 77 -6.98 18.77 6.67
CA ALA A 77 -8.02 17.87 6.17
C ALA A 77 -8.69 17.07 7.31
N TRP A 78 -9.14 17.75 8.36
CA TRP A 78 -9.61 17.13 9.61
C TRP A 78 -10.85 16.23 9.47
N ASN A 79 -11.68 16.47 8.46
CA ASN A 79 -12.95 15.77 8.24
C ASN A 79 -12.92 14.85 7.00
N THR A 80 -11.72 14.57 6.48
CA THR A 80 -11.55 13.63 5.37
C THR A 80 -11.46 12.21 5.91
N TYR A 81 -12.18 11.29 5.28
CA TYR A 81 -12.18 9.89 5.66
C TYR A 81 -11.19 9.09 4.81
N LEU A 82 -10.30 8.35 5.47
CA LEU A 82 -9.50 7.31 4.83
C LEU A 82 -10.10 5.94 5.09
N LEU A 83 -10.12 5.13 4.04
CA LEU A 83 -10.65 3.78 4.05
C LEU A 83 -9.96 2.96 2.94
N GLY A 84 -9.79 1.67 3.18
CA GLY A 84 -9.28 0.71 2.22
C GLY A 84 -7.90 0.17 2.56
N ALA A 85 -7.67 -1.08 2.19
CA ALA A 85 -6.40 -1.76 2.38
C ALA A 85 -5.30 -1.36 1.37
N SER A 86 -5.57 -0.39 0.49
CA SER A 86 -4.78 -0.14 -0.70
C SER A 86 -3.35 0.28 -0.42
N GLY A 87 -3.07 0.99 0.68
CA GLY A 87 -1.70 1.26 1.12
C GLY A 87 -0.89 -0.02 1.40
N ALA A 88 -1.49 -0.99 2.09
CA ALA A 88 -0.86 -2.30 2.34
C ALA A 88 -0.75 -3.13 1.05
N VAL A 89 -1.76 -3.08 0.17
CA VAL A 89 -1.69 -3.75 -1.14
C VAL A 89 -0.59 -3.14 -2.02
N PHE A 90 -0.39 -1.83 -1.97
CA PHE A 90 0.67 -1.17 -2.72
C PHE A 90 2.07 -1.54 -2.22
N SER A 91 2.23 -1.66 -0.89
CA SER A 91 3.40 -2.28 -0.26
C SER A 91 3.59 -3.74 -0.73
N LEU A 92 2.52 -4.51 -0.85
CA LEU A 92 2.54 -5.90 -1.30
C LEU A 92 2.99 -6.03 -2.77
N LEU A 93 2.62 -5.09 -3.64
CA LEU A 93 3.13 -5.04 -5.02
C LEU A 93 4.65 -4.89 -5.04
N LEU A 94 5.20 -4.02 -4.21
CA LEU A 94 6.65 -3.89 -4.04
C LEU A 94 7.28 -5.21 -3.56
N ALA A 95 6.71 -5.85 -2.53
CA ALA A 95 7.22 -7.13 -2.04
C ALA A 95 7.25 -8.19 -3.14
N PHE A 96 6.17 -8.29 -3.91
CA PHE A 96 6.09 -9.21 -5.04
C PHE A 96 7.19 -8.92 -6.07
N ALA A 97 7.41 -7.66 -6.45
CA ALA A 97 8.46 -7.31 -7.41
C ALA A 97 9.88 -7.55 -6.89
N VAL A 98 10.11 -7.42 -5.58
CA VAL A 98 11.42 -7.70 -4.95
C VAL A 98 11.71 -9.19 -4.89
N LEU A 99 10.69 -10.01 -4.61
CA LEU A 99 10.81 -11.46 -4.51
C LEU A 99 10.81 -12.14 -5.88
N TYR A 100 10.06 -11.59 -6.83
CA TYR A 100 9.84 -12.12 -8.17
C TYR A 100 10.17 -11.09 -9.29
N PRO A 101 11.40 -10.56 -9.37
CA PRO A 101 11.76 -9.48 -10.30
C PRO A 101 11.67 -9.86 -11.80
N ARG A 102 11.61 -11.16 -12.09
CA ARG A 102 11.48 -11.72 -13.44
C ARG A 102 10.06 -12.21 -13.77
N ALA A 103 9.12 -12.13 -12.82
CA ALA A 103 7.75 -12.54 -13.08
C ALA A 103 7.06 -11.56 -14.05
N MET A 104 6.29 -12.12 -14.98
CA MET A 104 5.41 -11.38 -15.88
C MET A 104 4.02 -11.29 -15.26
N VAL A 105 3.52 -10.06 -15.14
CA VAL A 105 2.18 -9.75 -14.65
C VAL A 105 1.38 -9.21 -15.83
N TYR A 106 0.21 -9.81 -16.08
CA TYR A 106 -0.70 -9.37 -17.14
C TYR A 106 -1.63 -8.30 -16.58
N VAL A 107 -1.26 -7.03 -16.78
CA VAL A 107 -2.08 -5.89 -16.36
C VAL A 107 -3.39 -5.89 -17.16
N TYR A 108 -4.51 -5.86 -16.45
CA TYR A 108 -5.86 -6.07 -16.98
C TYR A 108 -6.04 -7.37 -17.80
N GLY A 109 -5.18 -8.36 -17.60
CA GLY A 109 -5.19 -9.61 -18.37
C GLY A 109 -4.65 -9.50 -19.80
N ILE A 110 -4.17 -8.32 -20.22
CA ILE A 110 -3.81 -8.06 -21.63
C ILE A 110 -2.33 -7.72 -21.77
N ILE A 111 -1.81 -6.82 -20.93
CA ILE A 111 -0.47 -6.23 -21.13
C ILE A 111 0.53 -6.95 -20.23
N PRO A 112 1.45 -7.78 -20.79
CA PRO A 112 2.46 -8.47 -20.00
C PRO A 112 3.57 -7.50 -19.62
N LEU A 113 3.72 -7.19 -18.33
CA LEU A 113 4.79 -6.36 -17.79
C LEU A 113 5.62 -7.15 -16.77
N ARG A 114 6.93 -6.94 -16.75
CA ARG A 114 7.77 -7.44 -15.64
C ARG A 114 7.31 -6.77 -14.34
N ALA A 115 7.31 -7.51 -13.24
CA ALA A 115 6.85 -7.00 -11.94
C ALA A 115 7.52 -5.67 -11.51
N PRO A 116 8.85 -5.47 -11.64
CA PRO A 116 9.48 -4.17 -11.35
C PRO A 116 8.97 -3.03 -12.24
N VAL A 117 8.75 -3.29 -13.53
CA VAL A 117 8.25 -2.28 -14.48
C VAL A 117 6.85 -1.85 -14.12
N MET A 118 5.98 -2.80 -13.78
CA MET A 118 4.63 -2.53 -13.30
C MET A 118 4.65 -1.67 -12.03
N VAL A 119 5.47 -2.04 -11.05
CA VAL A 119 5.57 -1.32 -9.77
C VAL A 119 6.11 0.10 -9.96
N ILE A 120 7.14 0.29 -10.78
CA ILE A 120 7.68 1.61 -11.11
C ILE A 120 6.61 2.45 -11.82
N GLY A 121 5.91 1.87 -12.80
CA GLY A 121 4.86 2.55 -13.55
C GLY A 121 3.72 3.03 -12.65
N TYR A 122 3.18 2.15 -11.80
CA TYR A 122 2.14 2.54 -10.85
C TYR A 122 2.63 3.56 -9.83
N THR A 123 3.85 3.41 -9.31
CA THR A 123 4.43 4.39 -8.38
C THR A 123 4.57 5.76 -9.03
N LEU A 124 4.99 5.82 -10.29
CA LEU A 124 5.07 7.09 -11.02
C LEU A 124 3.69 7.71 -11.23
N ILE A 125 2.68 6.91 -11.58
CA ILE A 125 1.29 7.38 -11.70
C ILE A 125 0.82 7.97 -10.37
N GLU A 126 1.01 7.26 -9.25
CA GLU A 126 0.63 7.74 -7.91
C GLU A 126 1.32 9.06 -7.55
N ILE A 127 2.63 9.18 -7.83
CA ILE A 127 3.38 10.42 -7.62
C ILE A 127 2.78 11.55 -8.45
N LEU A 128 2.60 11.36 -9.76
CA LEU A 128 2.05 12.40 -10.63
C LEU A 128 0.62 12.79 -10.21
N SER A 129 -0.24 11.82 -9.93
CA SER A 129 -1.61 12.05 -9.47
C SER A 129 -1.68 12.77 -8.12
N SER A 130 -0.66 12.61 -7.25
CA SER A 130 -0.58 13.35 -5.99
C SER A 130 -0.40 14.87 -6.20
N PHE A 131 0.16 15.30 -7.34
CA PHE A 131 0.36 16.72 -7.68
C PHE A 131 -0.76 17.31 -8.55
N LEU A 132 -1.52 16.46 -9.26
CA LEU A 132 -2.46 16.90 -10.30
C LEU A 132 -3.92 17.08 -9.81
N GLY A 133 -4.25 16.78 -8.56
CA GLY A 133 -5.62 16.94 -8.04
C GLY A 133 -5.71 17.12 -6.52
N ALA A 134 -6.24 18.27 -6.06
CA ALA A 134 -6.29 18.63 -4.64
C ALA A 134 -7.23 17.76 -3.78
N ALA A 135 -8.30 17.21 -4.35
CA ALA A 135 -9.29 16.41 -3.59
C ALA A 135 -8.91 14.93 -3.44
N SER A 136 -8.06 14.38 -4.34
CA SER A 136 -7.63 12.97 -4.32
C SER A 136 -6.15 12.77 -3.98
N SER A 137 -5.36 13.85 -3.88
CA SER A 137 -3.91 13.80 -3.61
C SER A 137 -3.54 12.97 -2.39
N VAL A 138 -4.33 13.07 -1.30
CA VAL A 138 -3.99 12.38 -0.06
C VAL A 138 -4.22 10.87 -0.13
N ALA A 139 -5.15 10.42 -0.97
CA ALA A 139 -5.31 8.98 -1.23
C ALA A 139 -4.04 8.43 -1.90
N HIS A 140 -3.48 9.17 -2.87
CA HIS A 140 -2.23 8.80 -3.53
C HIS A 140 -1.04 8.79 -2.57
N LEU A 141 -0.96 9.78 -1.67
CA LEU A 141 0.07 9.81 -0.63
C LEU A 141 -0.03 8.62 0.32
N THR A 142 -1.24 8.09 0.57
CA THR A 142 -1.43 6.88 1.37
C THR A 142 -0.80 5.65 0.69
N HIS A 143 -0.97 5.51 -0.62
CA HIS A 143 -0.32 4.43 -1.38
C HIS A 143 1.20 4.56 -1.31
N LEU A 144 1.73 5.78 -1.52
CA LEU A 144 3.17 6.05 -1.45
C LEU A 144 3.74 5.81 -0.04
N ALA A 145 3.00 6.13 1.02
CA ALA A 145 3.39 5.81 2.38
C ALA A 145 3.48 4.29 2.62
N GLY A 146 2.53 3.52 2.07
CA GLY A 146 2.58 2.06 2.07
C GLY A 146 3.79 1.52 1.30
N PHE A 147 4.07 2.05 0.11
CA PHE A 147 5.28 1.71 -0.65
C PHE A 147 6.55 1.95 0.15
N ALA A 148 6.66 3.12 0.77
CA ALA A 148 7.81 3.50 1.59
C ALA A 148 7.98 2.56 2.78
N ALA A 149 6.88 2.17 3.45
CA ALA A 149 6.91 1.18 4.52
C ALA A 149 7.51 -0.14 4.05
N GLY A 150 7.06 -0.67 2.91
CA GLY A 150 7.62 -1.88 2.32
C GLY A 150 9.11 -1.73 1.98
N ALA A 151 9.48 -0.63 1.32
CA ALA A 151 10.87 -0.36 0.92
C ALA A 151 11.84 -0.29 2.12
N VAL A 152 11.37 0.18 3.27
CA VAL A 152 12.12 0.22 4.53
C VAL A 152 12.08 -1.12 5.27
N TYR A 153 10.97 -1.85 5.21
CA TYR A 153 10.81 -3.14 5.88
C TYR A 153 11.82 -4.17 5.37
N PHE A 154 12.00 -4.29 4.05
CA PHE A 154 12.91 -5.27 3.45
C PHE A 154 14.36 -5.20 3.97
N PRO A 155 15.04 -4.04 3.96
CA PRO A 155 16.42 -3.98 4.43
C PRO A 155 16.51 -4.15 5.95
N ILE A 156 15.57 -3.59 6.73
CA ILE A 156 15.64 -3.63 8.20
C ILE A 156 15.30 -5.01 8.75
N ARG A 157 14.21 -5.61 8.27
CA ARG A 157 13.67 -6.85 8.83
C ARG A 157 14.18 -8.09 8.11
N LEU A 158 14.38 -8.00 6.79
CA LEU A 158 14.74 -9.16 5.96
C LEU A 158 16.20 -9.12 5.46
N GLY A 159 16.94 -8.03 5.68
CA GLY A 159 18.32 -7.88 5.20
C GLY A 159 18.44 -7.84 3.67
N VAL A 160 17.35 -7.58 2.96
CA VAL A 160 17.29 -7.57 1.49
C VAL A 160 17.20 -6.14 0.99
N ASN A 161 18.07 -5.74 0.08
CA ASN A 161 17.96 -4.45 -0.59
C ASN A 161 16.92 -4.54 -1.72
N PRO A 162 15.76 -3.86 -1.62
CA PRO A 162 14.70 -3.96 -2.60
C PRO A 162 15.14 -3.41 -3.96
N PHE A 163 15.82 -2.26 -4.00
CA PHE A 163 16.24 -1.62 -5.25
C PHE A 163 17.28 -2.42 -6.02
N LYS A 164 18.18 -3.13 -5.32
CA LYS A 164 19.09 -4.08 -5.97
C LYS A 164 18.30 -5.18 -6.67
N ARG A 165 17.34 -5.79 -5.98
CA ARG A 165 16.50 -6.87 -6.53
C ARG A 165 15.65 -6.41 -7.72
N LEU A 166 15.11 -5.20 -7.67
CA LEU A 166 14.33 -4.62 -8.78
C LEU A 166 15.18 -4.39 -10.04
N SER A 167 16.50 -4.26 -9.90
CA SER A 167 17.44 -4.10 -11.01
C SER A 167 18.04 -5.42 -11.53
N ASP A 168 17.79 -6.54 -10.87
CA ASP A 168 18.27 -7.86 -11.29
C ASP A 168 17.66 -8.21 -12.66
N ARG A 169 18.51 -8.33 -13.68
CA ARG A 169 18.10 -8.59 -15.07
C ARG A 169 17.53 -9.98 -15.27
#